data_AF-A0A321LL81-F1
#
_entry.id   AF-A0A321LL81-F1
#
_cell.length_a   1.000
_cell.length_b   1.000
_cell.length_c   1.000
_cell.angle_alpha   90.00
_cell.angle_beta   90.00
_cell.angle_gamma   90.00
#
_symmetry.space_group_name_H-M   'P 1'
#
loop_
_entity.id
_entity.type
_entity.pdbx_description
1 polymer ?
#
loop_
_entity_poly.entity_id
_entity_poly.type
_entity_poly.pdbx_seq_one_letter_code
_entity_poly.pdbx_strand_id
1 'polypeptide(L)'
;MPLMNQAVEAVAGKLPKVISPRVHAVIDYATAGAFFLMGALFWKNNKRAALAAIFCGAAEATNTMITRFPGGVTDVISFETHGKIDAAMAGAVSTMPNLLGFSDEPEAKHFRMQGAMIAAVTAMTDFEHPYSSRSQYEAA
;
A
#
# COMPACT_ATOMS: atom_id res chain seq x y z
N MET A 1 12.49 17.02 -8.46
CA MET A 1 11.56 17.76 -9.34
C MET A 1 10.41 18.31 -8.50
N PRO A 2 10.50 19.55 -8.00
CA PRO A 2 9.54 20.11 -7.04
C PRO A 2 8.10 20.25 -7.58
N LEU A 3 7.96 20.46 -8.89
CA LEU A 3 6.65 20.65 -9.54
C LEU A 3 5.78 19.38 -9.52
N MET A 4 6.39 18.19 -9.60
CA MET A 4 5.63 16.93 -9.57
C MET A 4 5.11 16.62 -8.16
N ASN A 5 5.92 16.90 -7.13
CA ASN A 5 5.49 16.77 -5.74
C ASN A 5 4.36 17.76 -5.41
N GLN A 6 4.45 19.01 -5.89
CA GLN A 6 3.39 20.01 -5.72
C GLN A 6 2.08 19.61 -6.41
N ALA A 7 2.15 18.99 -7.61
CA ALA A 7 0.95 18.51 -8.29
C ALA A 7 0.31 17.32 -7.57
N VAL A 8 1.12 16.38 -7.08
CA VAL A 8 0.64 15.24 -6.27
C VAL A 8 0.05 15.72 -4.95
N GLU A 9 0.69 16.65 -4.25
CA GLU A 9 0.17 17.28 -3.03
C GLU A 9 -1.11 18.08 -3.30
N ALA A 10 -1.20 18.80 -4.41
CA ALA A 10 -2.39 19.57 -4.76
C ALA A 10 -3.60 18.68 -5.12
N VAL A 11 -3.36 17.48 -5.66
CA VAL A 11 -4.43 16.50 -5.94
C VAL A 11 -4.78 15.71 -4.67
N ALA A 12 -3.79 15.20 -3.95
CA ALA A 12 -4.00 14.40 -2.74
C ALA A 12 -4.51 15.25 -1.55
N GLY A 13 -4.12 16.52 -1.46
CA GLY A 13 -4.60 17.46 -0.45
C GLY A 13 -6.03 17.94 -0.70
N LYS A 14 -6.60 17.70 -1.89
CA LYS A 14 -8.00 18.01 -2.24
C LYS A 14 -8.95 16.82 -2.10
N LEU A 15 -8.43 15.60 -1.92
CA LEU A 15 -9.27 14.43 -1.72
C LEU A 15 -9.79 14.39 -0.28
N PRO A 16 -11.05 13.98 -0.08
CA PRO A 16 -11.64 13.93 1.25
C PRO A 16 -10.93 12.86 2.09
N LYS A 17 -10.51 13.24 3.31
CA LYS A 17 -9.83 12.36 4.27
C LYS A 17 -10.86 11.53 5.05
N VAL A 18 -11.43 10.52 4.38
CA VAL A 18 -12.56 9.74 4.88
C VAL A 18 -12.18 8.33 5.34
N ILE A 19 -10.97 7.87 5.02
CA ILE A 19 -10.47 6.57 5.48
C ILE A 19 -9.81 6.78 6.83
N SER A 20 -10.41 6.19 7.87
CA SER A 20 -9.84 6.20 9.22
C SER A 20 -8.66 5.22 9.34
N PRO A 21 -7.77 5.40 10.33
CA PRO A 21 -6.64 4.49 10.56
C PRO A 21 -7.04 3.01 10.69
N ARG A 22 -8.20 2.73 11.31
CA ARG A 22 -8.69 1.35 11.49
C ARG A 22 -9.17 0.75 10.16
N VAL A 23 -9.83 1.54 9.32
CA VAL A 23 -10.26 1.08 7.99
C VAL A 23 -9.05 0.87 7.09
N HIS A 24 -8.06 1.76 7.14
CA HIS A 24 -6.80 1.62 6.40
C HIS A 24 -6.11 0.29 6.72
N ALA A 25 -5.88 -0.01 8.00
CA ALA A 25 -5.24 -1.26 8.41
C ALA A 25 -5.94 -2.53 7.89
N VAL A 26 -7.28 -2.53 7.83
CA VAL A 26 -8.04 -3.64 7.23
C VAL A 26 -7.76 -3.76 5.73
N ILE A 27 -7.70 -2.63 5.04
CA ILE A 27 -7.38 -2.58 3.61
C ILE A 27 -5.97 -3.09 3.34
N ASP A 28 -4.97 -2.75 4.17
CA ASP A 28 -3.60 -3.22 3.96
C ASP A 28 -3.50 -4.74 4.07
N TYR A 29 -4.07 -5.32 5.13
CA TYR A 29 -4.06 -6.78 5.29
C TYR A 29 -4.84 -7.48 4.17
N ALA A 30 -5.94 -6.89 3.70
CA ALA A 30 -6.65 -7.40 2.53
C ALA A 30 -5.81 -7.31 1.25
N THR A 31 -5.06 -6.22 1.07
CA THR A 31 -4.15 -5.99 -0.06
C THR A 31 -2.99 -6.97 -0.05
N ALA A 32 -2.34 -7.16 1.09
CA ALA A 32 -1.29 -8.16 1.29
C ALA A 32 -1.82 -9.58 1.00
N GLY A 33 -3.00 -9.92 1.54
CA GLY A 33 -3.67 -11.20 1.28
C GLY A 33 -3.99 -11.42 -0.20
N ALA A 34 -4.49 -10.39 -0.89
CA ALA A 34 -4.74 -10.43 -2.33
C ALA A 34 -3.45 -10.67 -3.12
N PHE A 35 -2.35 -10.01 -2.76
CA PHE A 35 -1.05 -10.25 -3.38
C PHE A 35 -0.54 -11.68 -3.18
N PHE A 36 -0.63 -12.23 -1.96
CA PHE A 36 -0.25 -13.63 -1.73
C PHE A 36 -1.12 -14.61 -2.50
N LEU A 37 -2.44 -14.37 -2.56
CA LEU A 37 -3.36 -15.16 -3.37
C LEU A 37 -2.97 -15.12 -4.86
N MET A 38 -2.72 -13.93 -5.40
CA MET A 38 -2.29 -13.80 -6.79
C MET A 38 -0.91 -14.44 -7.03
N GLY A 39 0.00 -14.38 -6.05
CA GLY A 39 1.27 -15.10 -6.07
C GLY A 39 1.08 -16.61 -6.27
N ALA A 40 0.14 -17.21 -5.53
CA ALA A 40 -0.20 -18.62 -5.69
C ALA A 40 -0.85 -18.92 -7.05
N LEU A 41 -1.78 -18.08 -7.50
CA LEU A 41 -2.47 -18.26 -8.78
C LEU A 41 -1.54 -18.10 -10.00
N PHE A 42 -0.60 -17.16 -9.95
CA PHE A 42 0.36 -16.92 -11.03
C PHE A 42 1.50 -17.95 -11.06
N TRP A 43 1.69 -18.73 -9.99
CA TRP A 43 2.88 -19.56 -9.79
C TRP A 43 3.22 -20.51 -10.95
N LYS A 44 2.20 -21.07 -11.61
CA LYS A 44 2.37 -22.01 -12.72
C LYS A 44 2.49 -21.35 -14.09
N ASN A 45 1.86 -20.19 -14.28
CA ASN A 45 1.72 -19.55 -15.60
C ASN A 45 2.76 -18.44 -15.82
N ASN A 46 3.03 -17.64 -14.78
CA ASN A 46 3.94 -16.52 -14.88
C ASN A 46 4.76 -16.38 -13.58
N LYS A 47 5.94 -17.01 -13.58
CA LYS A 47 6.81 -17.06 -12.39
C LYS A 47 7.26 -15.68 -11.93
N ARG A 48 7.47 -14.75 -12.86
CA ARG A 48 7.90 -13.37 -12.56
C ARG A 48 6.79 -12.62 -11.85
N ALA A 49 5.58 -12.67 -12.38
CA ALA A 49 4.40 -12.10 -11.74
C ALA A 49 4.12 -12.74 -10.37
N ALA A 50 4.31 -14.05 -10.24
CA ALA A 50 4.10 -14.76 -8.97
C ALA A 50 5.06 -14.28 -7.87
N LEU A 51 6.35 -14.20 -8.18
CA LEU A 51 7.37 -13.70 -7.25
C LEU A 51 7.17 -12.22 -6.94
N ALA A 52 6.82 -11.42 -7.94
CA ALA A 52 6.48 -10.01 -7.77
C ALA A 52 5.30 -9.84 -6.80
N ALA A 53 4.24 -10.62 -6.95
CA ALA A 53 3.07 -10.55 -6.10
C ALA A 53 3.42 -10.96 -4.65
N ILE A 54 4.17 -12.04 -4.45
CA ILE A 54 4.64 -12.45 -3.12
C ILE A 54 5.48 -11.35 -2.46
N PHE A 55 6.40 -10.73 -3.22
CA PHE A 55 7.23 -9.65 -2.71
C PHE A 55 6.40 -8.42 -2.32
N CYS A 56 5.47 -7.99 -3.18
CA CYS A 56 4.56 -6.89 -2.87
C CYS A 56 3.70 -7.18 -1.64
N GLY A 57 3.14 -8.38 -1.52
CA GLY A 57 2.36 -8.79 -0.35
C GLY A 57 3.18 -8.81 0.94
N ALA A 58 4.43 -9.27 0.87
CA ALA A 58 5.33 -9.26 2.00
C ALA A 58 5.74 -7.83 2.40
N ALA A 59 6.01 -6.96 1.43
CA ALA A 59 6.33 -5.55 1.68
C ALA A 59 5.16 -4.82 2.34
N GLU A 60 3.95 -4.99 1.80
CA GLU A 60 2.69 -4.43 2.34
C GLU A 60 2.48 -4.90 3.79
N ALA A 61 2.46 -6.22 4.01
CA ALA A 61 2.27 -6.79 5.34
C ALA A 61 3.35 -6.30 6.33
N THR A 62 4.60 -6.19 5.87
CA THR A 62 5.69 -5.68 6.72
C THR A 62 5.44 -4.23 7.09
N ASN A 63 5.09 -3.36 6.12
CA ASN A 63 4.80 -1.95 6.36
C ASN A 63 3.68 -1.81 7.40
N THR A 64 2.57 -2.53 7.24
CA THR A 64 1.46 -2.60 8.20
C THR A 64 1.93 -3.09 9.57
N MET A 65 2.61 -4.25 9.65
CA MET A 65 2.99 -4.86 10.93
C MET A 65 3.97 -4.02 11.74
N ILE A 66 4.81 -3.20 11.11
CA ILE A 66 5.78 -2.36 11.82
C ILE A 66 5.28 -0.94 12.13
N THR A 67 4.03 -0.65 11.78
CA THR A 67 3.42 0.67 11.92
C THR A 67 2.65 0.82 13.23
N ARG A 68 2.81 1.99 13.85
CA ARG A 68 2.05 2.40 15.02
C ARG A 68 0.64 2.90 14.66
N PHE A 69 -0.30 1.98 14.51
CA PHE A 69 -1.73 2.22 14.19
C PHE A 69 -2.58 0.97 14.54
N PRO A 70 -3.93 0.98 14.43
CA PRO A 70 -4.75 -0.21 14.65
C PRO A 70 -4.25 -1.39 13.81
N GLY A 71 -4.09 -2.58 14.42
CA GLY A 71 -3.66 -3.78 13.70
C GLY A 71 -2.15 -3.89 13.42
N GLY A 72 -1.36 -2.86 13.74
CA GLY A 72 0.09 -2.96 13.77
C GLY A 72 0.60 -3.93 14.85
N VAL A 73 1.69 -4.63 14.59
CA VAL A 73 2.29 -5.61 15.51
C VAL A 73 3.38 -4.97 16.38
N THR A 74 4.15 -4.06 15.80
CA THR A 74 5.23 -3.29 16.46
C THR A 74 5.14 -1.81 16.08
N ASP A 75 5.80 -0.95 16.86
CA ASP A 75 5.67 0.52 16.73
C ASP A 75 6.93 1.18 16.14
N VAL A 76 7.54 0.55 15.13
CA VAL A 76 8.82 1.01 14.55
C VAL A 76 8.66 2.32 13.78
N ILE A 77 7.58 2.47 13.00
CA ILE A 77 7.30 3.69 12.24
C ILE A 77 5.97 4.33 12.65
N SER A 78 5.85 5.65 12.43
CA SER A 78 4.58 6.36 12.62
C SER A 78 3.62 6.08 11.47
N PHE A 79 2.31 6.30 11.69
CA PHE A 79 1.31 6.15 10.64
C PHE A 79 1.51 7.15 9.48
N GLU A 80 2.02 8.35 9.78
CA GLU A 80 2.41 9.31 8.72
C GLU A 80 3.57 8.77 7.86
N THR A 81 4.55 8.11 8.48
CA THR A 81 5.65 7.45 7.74
C THR A 81 5.12 6.29 6.90
N HIS A 82 4.18 5.50 7.42
CA HIS A 82 3.50 4.46 6.66
C HIS A 82 2.86 5.01 5.38
N GLY A 83 2.07 6.09 5.48
CA GLY A 83 1.44 6.71 4.30
C GLY A 83 2.44 7.23 3.26
N LYS A 84 3.61 7.72 3.69
CA LYS A 84 4.71 8.09 2.78
C LYS A 84 5.28 6.87 2.05
N ILE A 85 5.40 5.74 2.74
CA ILE A 85 5.84 4.48 2.16
C ILE A 85 4.79 3.98 1.15
N ASP A 86 3.50 4.02 1.47
CA ASP A 86 2.44 3.60 0.54
C ASP A 86 2.43 4.41 -0.75
N ALA A 87 2.63 5.72 -0.66
CA ALA A 87 2.72 6.58 -1.83
C ALA A 87 3.87 6.14 -2.76
N ALA A 88 5.00 5.71 -2.20
CA ALA A 88 6.11 5.14 -2.97
C ALA A 88 5.77 3.73 -3.49
N MET A 89 5.14 2.90 -2.67
CA MET A 89 4.72 1.54 -3.04
C MET A 89 3.71 1.54 -4.17
N ALA A 90 2.77 2.48 -4.21
CA ALA A 90 1.80 2.62 -5.29
C ALA A 90 2.49 2.72 -6.67
N GLY A 91 3.55 3.52 -6.76
CA GLY A 91 4.37 3.64 -7.97
C GLY A 91 5.21 2.38 -8.25
N ALA A 92 5.87 1.84 -7.23
CA ALA A 92 6.71 0.64 -7.36
C ALA A 92 5.90 -0.59 -7.81
N VAL A 93 4.74 -0.83 -7.18
CA VAL A 93 3.80 -1.90 -7.54
C VAL A 93 3.32 -1.71 -8.99
N SER A 94 2.88 -0.51 -9.36
CA SER A 94 2.36 -0.24 -10.72
C SER A 94 3.39 -0.49 -11.83
N THR A 95 4.67 -0.27 -11.53
CA THR A 95 5.79 -0.38 -12.50
C THR A 95 6.47 -1.75 -12.48
N MET A 96 6.15 -2.60 -11.51
CA MET A 96 6.68 -3.96 -11.37
C MET A 96 6.59 -4.80 -12.67
N PRO A 97 5.48 -4.76 -13.43
CA PRO A 97 5.39 -5.48 -14.71
C PRO A 97 6.45 -5.03 -15.73
N ASN A 98 6.77 -3.74 -15.77
CA ASN A 98 7.77 -3.20 -16.68
C ASN A 98 9.18 -3.62 -16.25
N LEU A 99 9.48 -3.49 -14.95
CA LEU A 99 10.80 -3.82 -14.39
C LEU A 99 11.16 -5.30 -14.55
N LEU A 100 10.16 -6.18 -14.47
CA LEU A 100 10.35 -7.63 -14.53
C LEU A 100 9.98 -8.22 -15.90
N GLY A 101 9.67 -7.38 -16.90
CA GLY A 101 9.45 -7.79 -18.28
C GLY A 101 8.23 -8.69 -18.46
N PHE A 102 7.11 -8.35 -17.83
CA PHE A 102 5.79 -8.97 -18.04
C PHE A 102 4.69 -7.93 -18.30
N SER A 103 5.04 -6.74 -18.80
CA SER A 103 4.11 -5.62 -19.01
C SER A 103 3.00 -5.87 -20.03
N ASP A 104 3.24 -6.76 -20.98
CA ASP A 104 2.30 -7.13 -22.06
C ASP A 104 1.52 -8.41 -21.74
N GLU A 105 1.73 -8.99 -20.56
CA GLU A 105 1.04 -10.18 -20.07
C GLU A 105 -0.25 -9.80 -19.31
N PRO A 106 -1.26 -10.69 -19.26
CA PRO A 106 -2.51 -10.43 -18.53
C PRO A 106 -2.31 -10.09 -17.04
N GLU A 107 -1.30 -10.69 -16.40
CA GLU A 107 -1.01 -10.47 -14.98
C GLU A 107 -0.62 -9.02 -14.65
N ALA A 108 -0.09 -8.27 -15.62
CA ALA A 108 0.29 -6.86 -15.43
C ALA A 108 -0.88 -5.99 -14.95
N LYS A 109 -2.12 -6.33 -15.34
CA LYS A 109 -3.33 -5.60 -14.93
C LYS A 109 -3.51 -5.61 -13.41
N HIS A 110 -3.19 -6.71 -12.74
CA HIS A 110 -3.33 -6.81 -11.28
C HIS A 110 -2.46 -5.78 -10.58
N PHE A 111 -1.19 -5.68 -10.96
CA PHE A 111 -0.23 -4.75 -10.36
C PHE A 111 -0.60 -3.29 -10.60
N ARG A 112 -0.99 -2.92 -11.83
CA ARG A 112 -1.42 -1.56 -12.15
C ARG A 112 -2.68 -1.16 -11.36
N MET A 113 -3.63 -2.09 -11.22
CA MET A 113 -4.84 -1.88 -10.44
C MET A 113 -4.52 -1.74 -8.94
N GLN A 114 -3.67 -2.61 -8.39
CA GLN A 114 -3.27 -2.52 -6.98
C GLN A 114 -2.54 -1.21 -6.69
N GLY A 115 -1.59 -0.81 -7.54
CA GLY A 115 -0.90 0.46 -7.33
C GLY A 115 -1.83 1.68 -7.40
N ALA A 116 -2.83 1.67 -8.27
CA ALA A 116 -3.88 2.70 -8.29
C ALA A 116 -4.75 2.68 -7.02
N MET A 117 -5.11 1.49 -6.52
CA MET A 117 -5.87 1.34 -5.28
C MET A 117 -5.09 1.83 -4.06
N ILE A 118 -3.82 1.45 -3.94
CA ILE A 118 -2.93 1.94 -2.87
C ILE A 118 -2.88 3.46 -2.91
N ALA A 119 -2.59 4.06 -4.08
CA ALA A 119 -2.56 5.53 -4.22
C ALA A 119 -3.87 6.21 -3.78
N ALA A 120 -5.02 5.65 -4.17
CA ALA A 120 -6.33 6.20 -3.81
C ALA A 120 -6.59 6.09 -2.30
N VAL A 121 -6.31 4.93 -1.71
CA VAL A 121 -6.48 4.68 -0.27
C VAL A 121 -5.58 5.62 0.53
N THR A 122 -4.28 5.67 0.22
CA THR A 122 -3.33 6.60 0.84
C THR A 122 -3.82 8.04 0.71
N ALA A 123 -4.24 8.49 -0.46
CA ALA A 123 -4.66 9.87 -0.65
C ALA A 123 -5.95 10.24 0.12
N MET A 124 -6.84 9.30 0.38
CA MET A 124 -8.09 9.51 1.15
C MET A 124 -7.96 9.18 2.64
N THR A 125 -6.78 8.76 3.10
CA THR A 125 -6.54 8.40 4.50
C THR A 125 -6.20 9.61 5.34
N ASP A 126 -6.85 9.70 6.50
CA ASP A 126 -6.50 10.64 7.55
C ASP A 126 -5.30 10.11 8.35
N PHE A 127 -4.12 10.65 8.03
CA PHE A 127 -2.87 10.33 8.73
C PHE A 127 -2.57 11.29 9.90
N GLU A 128 -3.36 12.34 10.11
CA GLU A 128 -3.09 13.39 11.11
C GLU A 128 -3.58 13.02 12.51
N HIS A 129 -3.98 11.76 12.74
CA HIS A 129 -4.46 11.30 14.03
C HIS A 129 -3.36 11.37 15.12
N PRO A 130 -3.60 12.06 16.26
CA PRO A 130 -2.55 12.52 17.18
C PRO A 130 -2.07 11.44 18.18
N TYR A 131 -2.18 10.17 17.86
CA TYR A 131 -1.91 9.10 18.81
C TYR A 131 -0.42 8.73 18.85
N SER A 132 0.11 8.67 20.07
CA SER A 132 1.53 8.37 20.34
C SER A 132 1.80 6.90 20.62
N SER A 133 0.75 6.05 20.74
CA SER A 133 0.85 4.59 20.92
C SER A 133 -0.33 3.84 20.31
N ARG A 134 -0.13 2.56 19.95
CA ARG A 134 -1.19 1.68 19.42
C ARG A 134 -2.41 1.56 20.34
N SER A 135 -2.18 1.49 21.64
CA SER A 135 -3.26 1.38 22.65
C SER A 135 -4.25 2.55 22.63
N GLN A 136 -3.81 3.74 22.21
CA GLN A 136 -4.69 4.90 22.10
C GLN A 136 -5.62 4.81 20.89
N TYR A 137 -5.17 4.16 19.81
CA TYR A 137 -6.00 3.85 18.65
C TYR A 137 -7.02 2.74 18.93
N GLU A 138 -6.69 1.77 19.80
CA GLU A 138 -7.59 0.67 20.17
C GLU A 138 -8.72 1.12 21.11
N ALA A 139 -8.50 2.17 21.90
CA ALA A 139 -9.46 2.73 22.84
C ALA A 139 -10.49 3.69 22.22
N ALA A 140 -10.32 4.05 20.93
CA ALA A 140 -11.20 4.92 20.15
C ALA A 140 -12.07 4.13 19.16
#